data_AF-A0A7X7HRP8-F1
#
_entry.id   AF-A0A7X7HRP8-F1
#
_cell.length_a   1.000
_cell.length_b   1.000
_cell.length_c   1.000
_cell.angle_alpha   90.00
_cell.angle_beta   90.00
_cell.angle_gamma   90.00
#
_symmetry.space_group_name_H-M   'P 1'
#
loop_
_entity.id
_entity.type
_entity.pdbx_description
1 polymer ?
#
loop_
_entity_poly.entity_id
_entity_poly.type
_entity_poly.pdbx_seq_one_letter_code
_entity_poly.pdbx_strand_id
1 'polypeptide(L)' 'MSTGPTGVVVMAYGTPAHPDEIEAYYTHIRRGRPPTTEQLANLTARYDALGGTSTLAARTRDQVASITSAL' A
#
# COMPACT_ATOMS: atom_id res chain seq x y z
N MET A 1 25.91 -19.05 -18.37
CA MET A 1 24.77 -18.41 -17.70
C MET A 1 24.79 -18.81 -16.23
N SER A 2 24.60 -17.87 -15.30
CA SER A 2 24.57 -18.19 -13.87
C SER A 2 23.35 -19.07 -13.58
N THR A 3 23.55 -20.18 -12.87
CA THR A 3 22.50 -21.14 -12.49
C THR A 3 21.85 -20.80 -11.14
N GLY A 4 22.09 -19.59 -10.62
CA GLY A 4 21.54 -19.12 -9.35
C GLY A 4 20.12 -18.57 -9.48
N PRO A 5 19.35 -18.51 -8.38
CA PRO A 5 18.04 -17.89 -8.38
C PRO A 5 18.11 -16.42 -8.80
N THR A 6 17.16 -16.00 -9.63
CA THR A 6 17.00 -14.59 -10.01
C THR A 6 16.23 -13.86 -8.91
N GLY A 7 16.89 -12.89 -8.27
CA GLY A 7 16.22 -12.00 -7.32
C GLY A 7 15.37 -10.95 -8.06
N VAL A 8 14.11 -10.79 -7.66
CA VAL A 8 13.20 -9.78 -8.22
C VAL A 8 12.61 -8.93 -7.11
N VAL A 9 12.74 -7.61 -7.23
CA VAL A 9 12.17 -6.64 -6.28
C VAL A 9 10.99 -5.92 -6.95
N VAL A 10 9.78 -6.20 -6.47
CA VAL A 10 8.56 -5.51 -6.91
C VAL A 10 8.24 -4.40 -5.92
N MET A 11 8.22 -3.16 -6.40
CA MET A 11 7.91 -2.00 -5.57
C MET A 11 6.53 -1.44 -5.92
N ALA A 12 5.80 -1.05 -4.88
CA ALA A 12 4.55 -0.31 -4.99
C ALA A 12 4.55 0.81 -3.95
N TYR A 13 3.73 1.83 -4.17
CA TYR A 13 3.57 2.90 -3.21
C TYR A 13 2.98 2.42 -1.87
N GLY A 14 2.15 1.38 -1.92
CA GLY A 14 1.48 0.82 -0.76
C GLY A 14 0.19 1.55 -0.40
N THR A 15 -0.56 0.93 0.50
CA THR A 15 -1.80 1.43 1.11
C THR A 15 -1.86 0.86 2.53
N PRO A 16 -2.50 1.55 3.50
CA PRO A 16 -2.76 0.98 4.83
C PRO A 16 -3.50 -0.35 4.70
N ALA A 17 -3.09 -1.32 5.51
CA ALA A 17 -3.70 -2.65 5.60
C ALA A 17 -4.95 -2.63 6.48
N HIS A 18 -5.01 -1.68 7.42
CA HIS A 18 -6.13 -1.48 8.33
C HIS A 18 -6.50 0.02 8.48
N PRO A 19 -7.76 0.36 8.79
CA PRO A 19 -8.20 1.75 8.92
C PRO A 19 -7.43 2.55 9.99
N ASP A 20 -7.02 1.91 11.08
CA ASP A 20 -6.22 2.52 12.15
C ASP A 20 -4.80 2.92 11.71
N GLU A 21 -4.32 2.41 10.58
CA GLU A 21 -3.01 2.78 10.01
C GLU A 21 -3.07 4.02 9.10
N ILE A 22 -4.26 4.56 8.80
CA ILE A 22 -4.43 5.66 7.84
C ILE A 22 -3.60 6.89 8.24
N GLU A 23 -3.57 7.26 9.52
CA GLU A 23 -2.82 8.43 9.99
C GLU A 23 -1.30 8.23 9.85
N ALA A 24 -0.80 7.07 10.26
CA ALA A 24 0.62 6.73 10.17
C ALA A 24 1.09 6.71 8.72
N TYR A 25 0.31 6.07 7.83
CA TYR A 25 0.54 6.07 6.39
C TYR A 25 0.54 7.50 5.83
N TYR A 26 -0.47 8.31 6.17
CA TYR A 26 -0.57 9.66 5.62
C TYR A 26 0.56 10.57 6.11
N THR A 27 0.99 10.40 7.36
CA THR A 27 2.15 11.08 7.94
C THR A 27 3.43 10.70 7.20
N HIS A 28 3.61 9.42 6.87
CA HIS A 28 4.74 8.96 6.07
C HIS A 28 4.78 9.62 4.68
N ILE A 29 3.65 9.65 3.97
CA ILE A 29 3.51 10.36 2.68
C ILE A 29 3.91 11.83 2.79
N ARG A 30 3.53 12.46 3.90
CA ARG A 30 3.82 13.87 4.19
C ARG A 30 5.22 14.09 4.77
N ARG A 31 6.14 13.15 4.57
CA ARG A 31 7.54 13.22 5.01
C ARG A 31 7.66 13.47 6.52
N GLY A 32 6.82 12.78 7.30
CA GLY A 32 6.81 12.85 8.76
C GLY A 32 5.99 14.01 9.34
N ARG A 33 5.31 14.82 8.51
CA ARG A 33 4.43 15.89 8.99
C ARG A 33 2.99 15.39 9.17
N PRO A 34 2.46 15.31 10.40
CA PRO A 34 1.10 14.83 10.62
C PRO A 34 0.06 15.64 9.83
N PRO A 35 -1.04 15.00 9.39
CA PRO A 35 -2.20 15.72 8.84
C PRO A 35 -2.92 16.55 9.91
N THR A 36 -3.65 17.57 9.49
CA THR A 36 -4.66 18.17 10.37
C THR A 36 -5.81 17.19 10.59
N THR A 37 -6.60 17.39 11.64
CA THR A 37 -7.79 16.57 11.92
C THR A 37 -8.77 16.54 10.74
N GLU A 38 -8.98 17.67 10.07
CA GLU A 38 -9.85 17.74 8.87
C GLU A 38 -9.29 16.93 7.70
N GLN A 39 -7.97 16.99 7.47
CA GLN A 39 -7.32 16.22 6.41
C GLN A 39 -7.38 14.71 6.68
N LEU A 40 -7.18 14.30 7.95
CA LEU A 40 -7.30 12.91 8.35
C LEU A 40 -8.74 12.40 8.22
N ALA A 41 -9.72 13.19 8.66
CA ALA A 41 -11.14 12.87 8.53
C ALA A 41 -11.55 12.71 7.05
N ASN A 42 -11.08 13.62 6.17
CA ASN A 42 -11.35 13.54 4.74
C ASN A 42 -10.76 12.28 4.11
N LEU A 43 -9.53 11.91 4.47
CA LEU A 43 -8.89 10.70 3.95
C LEU A 43 -9.58 9.43 4.48
N THR A 44 -9.93 9.41 5.76
CA THR A 44 -10.64 8.29 6.40
C THR A 44 -11.98 8.03 5.72
N ALA A 45 -12.78 9.08 5.49
CA ALA A 45 -14.05 8.97 4.79
C ALA A 45 -13.92 8.37 3.38
N ARG A 46 -12.80 8.62 2.67
CA ARG A 46 -12.54 8.01 1.37
C ARG A 46 -12.24 6.51 1.49
N TYR A 47 -11.50 6.09 2.51
CA TYR A 47 -11.27 4.66 2.78
C TYR A 47 -12.56 3.97 3.24
N ASP A 48 -13.37 4.61 4.09
CA ASP A 48 -14.66 4.07 4.53
C ASP A 48 -15.62 3.83 3.36
N ALA A 49 -15.66 4.75 2.39
CA ALA A 49 -16.42 4.58 1.15
C ALA A 49 -15.97 3.38 0.30
N LEU A 50 -14.76 2.84 0.56
CA LEU A 50 -14.22 1.63 -0.06
C LEU A 50 -14.41 0.37 0.80
N GLY A 51 -15.04 0.48 1.98
CA GLY A 51 -15.14 -0.61 2.96
C GLY A 51 -14.00 -0.64 3.98
N GLY A 52 -13.33 0.49 4.20
CA GLY A 52 -12.31 0.70 5.24
C GLY A 52 -10.86 0.53 4.76
N THR A 53 -10.62 -0.19 3.66
CA THR A 53 -9.27 -0.39 3.11
C THR A 53 -9.29 -0.39 1.58
N SER A 54 -8.12 -0.21 0.95
CA SER A 54 -8.01 -0.27 -0.51
C SER A 54 -7.73 -1.69 -1.01
N THR A 55 -8.31 -2.05 -2.16
CA THR A 55 -8.01 -3.32 -2.85
C THR A 55 -6.60 -3.38 -3.41
N LEU A 56 -5.85 -2.28 -3.41
CA LEU A 56 -4.52 -2.20 -4.02
C LEU A 56 -3.52 -3.18 -3.38
N ALA A 57 -3.57 -3.40 -2.06
CA ALA A 57 -2.69 -4.36 -1.40
C ALA A 57 -2.90 -5.79 -1.91
N ALA A 58 -4.16 -6.19 -2.17
CA ALA A 58 -4.47 -7.48 -2.77
C ALA A 58 -3.95 -7.57 -4.21
N ARG A 59 -4.20 -6.54 -5.02
CA ARG A 59 -3.74 -6.49 -6.42
C ARG A 59 -2.21 -6.54 -6.53
N THR A 60 -1.48 -5.88 -5.64
CA THR A 60 -0.01 -5.97 -5.60
C THR A 60 0.46 -7.38 -5.28
N ARG A 61 -0.21 -8.10 -4.38
CA ARG A 61 0.09 -9.52 -4.10
C ARG A 61 -0.18 -10.40 -5.32
N ASP A 62 -1.28 -10.18 -6.02
CA ASP A 62 -1.63 -10.92 -7.23
C ASP A 62 -0.61 -10.68 -8.36
N GLN A 63 -0.12 -9.44 -8.49
CA GLN A 63 0.95 -9.08 -9.43
C GLN A 63 2.25 -9.79 -9.08
N VAL A 64 2.66 -9.81 -7.81
CA VAL A 64 3.86 -10.53 -7.36
C VAL A 64 3.76 -12.03 -7.66
N ALA A 65 2.60 -12.65 -7.37
CA ALA A 65 2.38 -14.06 -7.66
C ALA A 65 2.46 -14.35 -9.17
N SER A 66 1.86 -13.49 -10.00
CA SER A 66 1.87 -13.63 -11.46
C SER A 66 3.27 -13.47 -12.04
N ILE A 67 4.05 -12.48 -11.57
CA ILE A 67 5.44 -12.27 -11.98
C ILE A 67 6.28 -13.50 -11.59
N THR A 68 6.14 -13.98 -10.36
CA THR A 68 6.89 -15.15 -9.86
C THR A 68 6.61 -16.41 -10.69
N SER A 69 5.35 -16.60 -11.12
CA SER A 69 4.97 -17.76 -11.95
C SER A 69 5.43 -17.65 -13.41
N ALA A 70 5.75 -16.46 -13.89
CA ALA A 70 6.10 -16.21 -15.29
C ALA A 70 7.63 -16.19 -15.55
N LEU A 71 8.43 -16.20 -14.48
CA LEU A 71 9.89 -16.21 -14.50
C LEU A 71 10.43 -17.64 -14.33
#